data_AF-A0A0C3KIX0-F1
#
_entry.id   AF-A0A0C3KIX0-F1
#
_cell.length_a   1.000
_cell.length_b   1.000
_cell.length_c   1.000
_cell.angle_alpha   90.00
_cell.angle_beta   90.00
_cell.angle_gamma   90.00
#
_symmetry.space_group_name_H-M   'P 1'
#
loop_
_entity.id
_entity.type
_entity.pdbx_description
1 polymer ?
#
loop_
_entity_poly.entity_id
_entity_poly.type
_entity_poly.pdbx_seq_one_letter_code
_entity_poly.pdbx_strand_id
1 'polypeptide(L)'
;AFAFLSSTQTILNPSAIATFSSVYQLDPTVRTLVYKPVAKKVWTVPAPMAEEYCIVHSLPDDLLAGLQPLPTHPPDFALGICFTAERAVELDLDPADWLWPEELKLVTWLVSVHELTFTWDITEHGHLDECYFPPVKIPMIPHTPWVQCNIPILNAIHAQVIDMIKDRIKSGMYEPSTVVEITFPTVAYRSRWFCIVKKDGKSLHLV
;
A
#
# COMPACT_ATOMS: atom_id res chain seq x y z
N ALA A 1 24.77 -42.77 -6.10
CA ALA A 1 25.10 -41.75 -5.09
C ALA A 1 24.94 -40.38 -5.73
N PHE A 2 23.94 -39.59 -5.31
CA PHE A 2 23.74 -38.23 -5.84
C PHE A 2 24.59 -37.26 -5.00
N ALA A 3 25.52 -36.57 -5.64
CA ALA A 3 26.24 -35.47 -5.03
C ALA A 3 25.35 -34.22 -5.04
N PHE A 4 24.87 -33.82 -3.87
CA PHE A 4 24.19 -32.54 -3.71
C PHE A 4 25.25 -31.43 -3.76
N LEU A 5 25.12 -30.51 -4.71
CA LEU A 5 25.81 -29.22 -4.62
C LEU A 5 24.98 -28.34 -3.68
N SER A 6 25.33 -28.34 -2.40
CA SER A 6 24.77 -27.36 -1.46
C SER A 6 25.37 -25.98 -1.75
N SER A 7 24.50 -24.97 -1.71
CA SER A 7 24.91 -23.56 -1.68
C SER A 7 25.93 -23.35 -0.55
N THR A 8 26.98 -22.59 -0.83
CA THR A 8 28.21 -22.41 -0.03
C THR A 8 28.04 -21.83 1.38
N GLN A 9 26.83 -21.71 1.92
CA GLN A 9 26.59 -21.05 3.21
C GLN A 9 25.80 -21.87 4.24
N THR A 10 25.55 -23.16 4.02
CA THR A 10 24.92 -23.98 5.08
C THR A 10 25.63 -25.32 5.22
N ILE A 11 26.58 -25.38 6.15
CA ILE A 11 27.15 -26.64 6.62
C ILE A 11 26.13 -27.24 7.59
N LEU A 12 25.33 -28.20 7.11
CA LEU A 12 24.45 -28.96 7.99
C LEU A 12 25.29 -29.94 8.82
N ASN A 13 25.12 -29.90 10.15
CA ASN A 13 25.74 -30.86 11.07
C ASN A 13 25.29 -32.30 10.70
N PRO A 14 26.18 -33.31 10.77
CA PRO A 14 25.85 -34.72 10.55
C PRO A 14 24.55 -35.21 11.21
N SER A 15 24.27 -34.76 12.43
CA SER A 15 23.04 -35.09 13.15
C SER A 15 21.79 -34.52 12.47
N ALA A 16 21.86 -33.28 11.97
CA ALA A 16 20.75 -32.66 11.25
C ALA A 16 20.48 -33.37 9.91
N ILE A 17 21.53 -33.85 9.24
CA ILE A 17 21.41 -34.66 8.01
C ILE A 17 20.73 -35.99 8.35
N ALA A 18 21.16 -36.68 9.41
CA ALA A 18 20.57 -37.94 9.84
C ALA A 18 19.08 -37.79 10.21
N THR A 19 18.72 -36.74 10.94
CA THR A 19 17.32 -36.44 11.28
C THR A 19 16.49 -36.12 10.03
N PHE A 20 17.02 -35.32 9.09
CA PHE A 20 16.33 -35.00 7.85
C PHE A 20 16.08 -36.25 6.99
N SER A 21 17.09 -37.12 6.85
CA SER A 21 16.96 -38.39 6.11
C SER A 21 16.06 -39.41 6.81
N SER A 22 15.93 -39.36 8.14
CA SER A 22 15.02 -40.21 8.90
C SER A 22 13.56 -39.79 8.78
N VAL A 23 13.29 -38.49 8.61
CA VAL A 23 11.93 -37.92 8.62
C VAL A 23 11.38 -37.76 7.20
N TYR A 24 12.24 -37.47 6.23
CA TYR A 24 11.86 -37.30 4.83
C TYR A 24 12.31 -38.51 3.99
N GLN A 25 11.37 -39.41 3.69
CA GLN A 25 11.56 -40.36 2.60
C GLN A 25 11.31 -39.63 1.27
N LEU A 26 12.39 -39.40 0.52
CA LEU A 26 12.30 -38.91 -0.85
C LEU A 26 11.58 -39.97 -1.69
N ASP A 27 10.32 -39.72 -2.03
CA ASP A 27 9.60 -40.52 -3.00
C ASP A 27 10.33 -40.42 -4.35
N PRO A 28 10.88 -41.53 -4.88
CA PRO A 28 11.65 -41.52 -6.13
C PRO A 28 10.79 -41.16 -7.35
N THR A 29 9.46 -41.19 -7.23
CA THR A 29 8.53 -40.77 -8.30
C THR A 29 8.17 -39.29 -8.25
N VAL A 30 8.34 -38.64 -7.10
CA VAL A 30 8.17 -37.19 -6.99
C VAL A 30 9.47 -36.56 -7.47
N ARG A 31 9.45 -36.06 -8.71
CA ARG A 31 10.48 -35.16 -9.22
C ARG A 31 10.57 -33.97 -8.27
N THR A 32 11.48 -34.04 -7.31
CA THR A 32 11.87 -32.89 -6.49
C THR A 32 12.26 -31.81 -7.47
N LEU A 33 11.52 -30.69 -7.44
CA LEU A 33 11.76 -29.57 -8.36
C LEU A 33 13.10 -28.96 -7.99
N VAL A 34 14.14 -29.49 -8.62
CA VAL A 34 15.46 -28.86 -8.71
C VAL A 34 15.22 -27.44 -9.20
N TYR A 35 15.72 -26.46 -8.44
CA TYR A 35 15.66 -25.05 -8.78
C TYR A 35 15.90 -24.86 -10.29
N LYS A 36 15.09 -24.02 -10.95
CA LYS A 36 15.24 -23.76 -12.39
C LYS A 36 16.70 -23.33 -12.64
N PRO A 37 17.49 -24.09 -13.41
CA PRO A 37 18.91 -23.81 -13.56
C PRO A 37 19.08 -22.42 -14.17
N VAL A 38 20.09 -21.67 -13.73
CA VAL A 38 20.34 -20.28 -14.18
C VAL A 38 20.40 -20.17 -15.70
N ALA A 39 20.95 -21.18 -16.37
CA ALA A 39 20.99 -21.26 -17.84
C ALA A 39 19.61 -21.32 -18.53
N LYS A 40 18.55 -21.73 -17.81
CA LYS A 40 17.15 -21.73 -18.28
C LYS A 40 16.37 -20.51 -17.79
N LYS A 41 17.01 -19.57 -17.09
CA LYS A 41 16.38 -18.32 -16.68
C LYS A 41 16.20 -17.47 -17.94
N VAL A 42 14.94 -17.18 -18.26
CA VAL A 42 14.59 -16.25 -19.33
C VAL A 42 14.71 -14.87 -18.73
N TRP A 43 15.57 -14.03 -19.31
CA TRP A 43 15.65 -12.62 -18.99
C TRP A 43 14.71 -11.87 -19.91
N THR A 44 13.93 -10.95 -19.35
CA THR A 44 13.17 -10.00 -20.16
C THR A 44 14.16 -9.12 -20.90
N VAL A 45 14.04 -9.04 -22.22
CA VAL A 45 14.85 -8.12 -23.02
C VAL A 45 14.24 -6.73 -22.86
N PRO A 46 15.01 -5.70 -22.44
CA PRO A 46 14.51 -4.34 -22.41
C PRO A 46 14.06 -3.92 -23.81
N ALA A 47 12.78 -3.56 -23.95
CA ALA A 47 12.23 -2.99 -25.16
C ALA A 47 12.03 -1.48 -24.95
N PRO A 48 12.22 -0.64 -25.99
CA PRO A 48 11.88 0.78 -25.88
C PRO A 48 10.38 0.92 -25.61
N MET A 49 10.03 1.75 -24.62
CA MET A 49 8.64 2.05 -24.29
C MET A 49 8.07 3.03 -25.32
N ALA A 50 6.87 2.77 -25.84
CA ALA A 50 6.23 3.70 -26.76
C ALA A 50 5.87 5.01 -26.03
N GLU A 51 5.99 6.13 -26.73
CA GLU A 51 5.80 7.48 -26.18
C GLU A 51 4.42 7.67 -25.54
N GLU A 52 3.40 6.98 -26.04
CA GLU A 52 2.03 7.01 -25.50
C GLU A 52 1.89 6.45 -24.07
N TYR A 53 2.86 5.65 -23.62
CA TYR A 53 2.92 5.10 -22.26
C TYR A 53 3.89 5.86 -21.37
N CYS A 54 4.62 6.85 -21.91
CA CYS A 54 5.50 7.69 -21.11
C CYS A 54 4.66 8.59 -20.20
N ILE A 55 4.99 8.57 -18.91
CA ILE A 55 4.34 9.43 -17.93
C ILE A 55 4.96 10.81 -18.05
N VAL A 56 4.15 11.79 -18.49
CA VAL A 56 4.55 13.19 -18.57
C VAL A 56 3.98 13.90 -17.34
N HIS A 57 4.87 14.37 -16.47
CA HIS A 57 4.49 15.22 -15.35
C HIS A 57 4.60 16.68 -15.76
N SER A 58 3.57 17.45 -15.45
CA SER A 58 3.62 18.90 -15.54
C SER A 58 3.78 19.46 -14.13
N LEU A 59 4.81 20.24 -13.87
CA LEU A 59 4.91 20.99 -12.62
C LEU A 59 4.28 22.37 -12.82
N PRO A 60 3.64 22.94 -11.79
CA PRO A 60 3.25 24.34 -11.84
C PRO A 60 4.48 25.25 -11.93
N ASP A 61 4.29 26.45 -12.49
CA ASP A 61 5.38 27.42 -12.71
C ASP A 61 6.10 27.83 -11.40
N ASP A 62 5.35 27.99 -10.30
CA ASP A 62 5.88 28.29 -8.97
C ASP A 62 5.19 27.43 -7.90
N LEU A 63 5.98 26.58 -7.24
CA LEU A 63 5.54 25.67 -6.17
C LEU A 63 5.26 26.40 -4.85
N LEU A 64 5.77 27.62 -4.68
CA LEU A 64 5.62 28.41 -3.46
C LEU A 64 4.53 29.49 -3.61
N ALA A 65 3.92 29.59 -4.79
CA ALA A 65 2.85 30.53 -5.06
C ALA A 65 1.69 30.31 -4.09
N GLY A 66 1.30 31.36 -3.37
CA GLY A 66 0.19 31.32 -2.42
C GLY A 66 0.57 30.92 -0.99
N LEU A 67 1.83 30.59 -0.70
CA LEU A 67 2.29 30.44 0.69
C LEU A 67 2.22 31.78 1.42
N GLN A 68 1.53 31.77 2.57
CA GLN A 68 1.46 32.96 3.41
C GLN A 68 2.78 33.13 4.19
N PRO A 69 3.27 34.36 4.35
CA PRO A 69 4.43 34.62 5.17
C PRO A 69 4.12 34.29 6.63
N LEU A 70 5.13 33.80 7.35
CA LEU A 70 5.00 33.49 8.76
C LEU A 70 4.74 34.79 9.56
N PRO A 71 3.67 34.86 10.38
CA PRO A 71 3.38 36.04 11.16
C PRO A 71 4.40 36.20 12.28
N THR A 72 4.94 37.40 12.46
CA THR A 72 5.83 37.73 13.59
C THR A 72 5.06 37.73 14.92
N HIS A 73 3.77 38.03 14.87
CA HIS A 73 2.85 37.97 16.01
C HIS A 73 1.62 37.14 15.60
N PRO A 74 1.55 35.85 15.97
CA PRO A 74 0.45 35.01 15.55
C PRO A 74 -0.88 35.51 16.15
N PRO A 75 -1.96 35.57 15.35
CA PRO A 75 -3.28 35.96 15.82
C PRO A 75 -3.83 34.93 16.81
N ASP A 76 -4.79 35.34 17.63
CA ASP A 76 -5.45 34.43 18.56
C ASP A 76 -6.13 33.28 17.81
N PHE A 77 -6.09 32.10 18.43
CA PHE A 77 -6.57 30.87 17.83
C PHE A 77 -8.06 30.99 17.48
N ALA A 78 -8.37 30.74 16.21
CA ALA A 78 -9.73 30.59 15.71
C ALA A 78 -9.89 29.17 15.15
N LEU A 79 -10.98 28.52 15.54
CA LEU A 79 -11.30 27.17 15.05
C LEU A 79 -11.54 27.21 13.54
N GLY A 80 -10.93 26.26 12.84
CA GLY A 80 -11.10 26.07 11.39
C GLY A 80 -12.33 25.24 11.06
N ILE A 81 -12.51 24.94 9.77
CA ILE A 81 -13.59 24.08 9.28
C ILE A 81 -13.33 22.63 9.68
N CYS A 82 -12.09 22.19 9.57
CA CYS A 82 -11.65 20.83 9.89
C CYS A 82 -10.86 20.79 11.21
N PHE A 83 -10.13 21.85 11.56
CA PHE A 83 -9.38 21.90 12.82
C PHE A 83 -10.26 22.32 13.99
N THR A 84 -10.96 21.34 14.58
CA THR A 84 -11.85 21.51 15.74
C THR A 84 -11.10 21.47 17.07
N ALA A 85 -11.73 21.94 18.14
CA ALA A 85 -11.13 21.94 19.49
C ALA A 85 -10.80 20.53 19.97
N GLU A 86 -11.65 19.55 19.66
CA GLU A 86 -11.43 18.14 20.00
C GLU A 86 -10.16 17.60 19.30
N ARG A 87 -10.00 17.91 18.00
CA ARG A 87 -8.82 17.52 17.23
C ARG A 87 -7.56 18.22 17.71
N ALA A 88 -7.66 19.49 18.12
CA ALA A 88 -6.52 20.22 18.68
C ALA A 88 -6.03 19.59 20.00
N VAL A 89 -6.96 19.12 20.84
CA VAL A 89 -6.63 18.40 22.08
C VAL A 89 -6.04 17.02 21.79
N GLU A 90 -6.60 16.28 20.83
CA GLU A 90 -6.08 14.95 20.44
C GLU A 90 -4.70 15.02 19.77
N LEU A 91 -4.46 16.04 18.95
CA LEU A 91 -3.20 16.24 18.25
C LEU A 91 -2.05 16.51 19.23
N ASP A 92 -2.35 17.09 20.40
CA ASP A 92 -1.40 17.40 21.48
C ASP A 92 -0.06 17.95 20.95
N LEU A 93 -0.08 19.21 20.50
CA LEU A 93 1.04 19.83 19.79
C LEU A 93 2.31 19.99 20.63
N ASP A 94 2.21 19.92 21.95
CA ASP A 94 3.35 20.02 22.86
C ASP A 94 3.20 19.06 24.04
N PRO A 95 3.36 17.74 23.81
CA PRO A 95 3.17 16.73 24.84
C PRO A 95 4.26 16.80 25.94
N ALA A 96 5.31 17.60 25.73
CA ALA A 96 6.45 17.74 26.62
C ALA A 96 6.48 19.11 27.34
N ASP A 97 5.49 19.97 27.13
CA ASP A 97 5.44 21.35 27.63
C ASP A 97 6.75 22.14 27.38
N TRP A 98 7.36 21.92 26.21
CA TRP A 98 8.67 22.50 25.85
C TRP A 98 8.54 23.86 25.13
N LEU A 99 7.44 24.10 24.43
CA LEU A 99 7.23 25.30 23.63
C LEU A 99 6.83 26.48 24.49
N TRP A 100 7.27 27.67 24.08
CA TRP A 100 6.78 28.90 24.69
C TRP A 100 5.31 29.13 24.29
N PRO A 101 4.50 29.82 25.11
CA PRO A 101 3.11 30.09 24.76
C PRO A 101 2.94 30.73 23.37
N GLU A 102 3.84 31.63 22.99
CA GLU A 102 3.89 32.26 21.66
C GLU A 102 4.26 31.28 20.53
N GLU A 103 5.15 30.32 20.79
CA GLU A 103 5.55 29.28 19.83
C GLU A 103 4.42 28.28 19.61
N LEU A 104 3.79 27.81 20.69
CA LEU A 104 2.63 26.93 20.60
C LEU A 104 1.49 27.60 19.82
N LYS A 105 1.27 28.89 20.06
CA LYS A 105 0.30 29.70 19.32
C LYS A 105 0.63 29.78 17.82
N LEU A 106 1.91 29.94 17.47
CA LEU A 106 2.37 29.98 16.09
C LEU A 106 2.16 28.63 15.37
N VAL A 107 2.51 27.52 16.03
CA VAL A 107 2.29 26.16 15.48
C VAL A 107 0.81 25.89 15.30
N THR A 108 -0.01 26.25 16.28
CA THR A 108 -1.47 26.11 16.21
C THR A 108 -2.05 26.90 15.03
N TRP A 109 -1.60 28.14 14.83
CA TRP A 109 -1.97 28.95 13.67
C TRP A 109 -1.57 28.27 12.35
N LEU A 110 -0.36 27.72 12.26
CA LEU A 110 0.13 27.04 11.06
C LEU A 110 -0.76 25.84 10.69
N VAL A 111 -1.11 25.00 11.67
CA VAL A 111 -2.01 23.86 11.47
C VAL A 111 -3.40 24.33 11.02
N SER A 112 -3.89 25.43 11.60
CA SER A 112 -5.19 26.00 11.26
C SER A 112 -5.24 26.54 9.82
N VAL A 113 -4.21 27.28 9.40
CA VAL A 113 -4.12 27.85 8.04
C VAL A 113 -4.00 26.75 6.99
N HIS A 114 -3.31 25.67 7.31
CA HIS A 114 -3.10 24.53 6.42
C HIS A 114 -4.03 23.36 6.71
N GLU A 115 -5.21 23.60 7.32
CA GLU A 115 -6.10 22.53 7.79
C GLU A 115 -6.52 21.55 6.68
N LEU A 116 -6.63 22.03 5.43
CA LEU A 116 -7.00 21.22 4.26
C LEU A 116 -5.85 20.38 3.70
N THR A 117 -4.62 20.63 4.13
CA THR A 117 -3.45 19.85 3.71
C THR A 117 -3.28 18.57 4.52
N PHE A 118 -3.88 18.52 5.71
CA PHE A 118 -3.86 17.35 6.57
C PHE A 118 -5.06 16.45 6.29
N THR A 119 -4.83 15.15 6.41
CA THR A 119 -5.87 14.13 6.34
C THR A 119 -6.38 13.85 7.75
N TRP A 120 -7.55 14.36 8.11
CA TRP A 120 -8.14 14.12 9.44
C TRP A 120 -9.04 12.89 9.48
N ASP A 121 -9.62 12.51 8.34
CA ASP A 121 -10.38 11.29 8.16
C ASP A 121 -9.97 10.57 6.87
N ILE A 122 -10.29 9.29 6.75
CA ILE A 122 -10.08 8.46 5.57
C ILE A 122 -10.83 9.06 4.36
N THR A 123 -11.93 9.78 4.60
CA THR A 123 -12.69 10.47 3.53
C THR A 123 -11.96 11.67 2.93
N GLU A 124 -10.96 12.23 3.61
CA GLU A 124 -10.20 13.40 3.18
C GLU A 124 -8.89 13.01 2.47
N HIS A 125 -8.70 11.73 2.13
CA HIS A 125 -7.52 11.27 1.42
C HIS A 125 -7.29 12.06 0.13
N GLY A 126 -6.13 12.71 0.03
CA GLY A 126 -5.75 13.48 -1.13
C GLY A 126 -5.68 12.63 -2.41
N HIS A 127 -6.01 13.26 -3.54
CA HIS A 127 -5.75 12.73 -4.87
C HIS A 127 -4.72 13.61 -5.56
N LEU A 128 -3.90 13.00 -6.40
CA LEU A 128 -3.03 13.77 -7.27
C LEU A 128 -3.91 14.47 -8.31
N ASP A 129 -3.71 15.77 -8.47
CA ASP A 129 -4.41 16.56 -9.47
C ASP A 129 -4.00 16.07 -10.87
N GLU A 130 -4.99 15.67 -11.67
CA GLU A 130 -4.81 15.13 -13.01
C GLU A 130 -4.18 16.15 -13.97
N CYS A 131 -4.27 17.45 -13.68
CA CYS A 131 -3.60 18.50 -14.47
C CYS A 131 -2.08 18.38 -14.41
N TYR A 132 -1.54 17.91 -13.28
CA TYR A 132 -0.11 17.71 -13.08
C TYR A 132 0.30 16.25 -13.28
N PHE A 133 -0.55 15.32 -12.87
CA PHE A 133 -0.32 13.88 -12.90
C PHE A 133 -1.42 13.16 -13.68
N PRO A 134 -1.32 13.09 -15.03
CA PRO A 134 -2.34 12.41 -15.83
C PRO A 134 -2.39 10.92 -15.51
N PRO A 135 -3.56 10.26 -15.70
CA PRO A 135 -3.70 8.83 -15.45
C PRO A 135 -2.67 7.98 -16.22
N VAL A 136 -2.04 7.04 -15.51
CA VAL A 136 -1.00 6.17 -16.08
C VAL A 136 -1.62 5.12 -16.99
N LYS A 137 -1.13 5.03 -18.23
CA LYS A 137 -1.48 3.95 -19.16
C LYS A 137 -0.51 2.78 -19.01
N ILE A 138 -1.02 1.62 -18.62
CA ILE A 138 -0.22 0.41 -18.50
C ILE A 138 -0.13 -0.26 -19.88
N PRO A 139 1.08 -0.44 -20.47
CA PRO A 139 1.22 -1.10 -21.76
C PRO A 139 0.81 -2.57 -21.64
N MET A 140 -0.07 -3.01 -22.54
CA MET A 140 -0.56 -4.39 -22.56
C MET A 140 0.01 -5.15 -23.76
N ILE A 141 0.61 -6.30 -23.49
CA ILE A 141 0.95 -7.29 -24.52
C ILE A 141 -0.32 -8.10 -24.82
N PRO A 142 -0.60 -8.51 -26.07
CA PRO A 142 -1.75 -9.38 -26.35
C PRO A 142 -1.74 -10.63 -25.46
N HIS A 143 -2.76 -10.77 -24.61
CA HIS A 143 -2.91 -11.88 -23.67
C HIS A 143 -4.37 -12.20 -23.42
N THR A 144 -4.63 -13.41 -22.95
CA THR A 144 -5.95 -13.80 -22.47
C THR A 144 -6.15 -13.25 -21.06
N PRO A 145 -7.25 -12.52 -20.77
CA PRO A 145 -7.58 -12.10 -19.42
C PRO A 145 -7.66 -13.28 -18.45
N TRP A 146 -7.33 -13.06 -17.18
CA TRP A 146 -7.34 -14.12 -16.16
C TRP A 146 -8.37 -13.85 -15.07
N VAL A 147 -9.08 -14.91 -14.69
CA VAL A 147 -10.00 -14.89 -13.56
C VAL A 147 -9.59 -15.98 -12.57
N GLN A 148 -9.10 -15.57 -11.41
CA GLN A 148 -8.73 -16.46 -10.33
C GLN A 148 -9.83 -16.48 -9.25
N CYS A 149 -10.17 -17.68 -8.76
CA CYS A 149 -11.02 -17.82 -7.58
C CYS A 149 -10.27 -17.32 -6.34
N ASN A 150 -10.93 -16.46 -5.54
CA ASN A 150 -10.35 -15.91 -4.33
C ASN A 150 -10.13 -16.98 -3.25
N ILE A 151 -9.16 -16.74 -2.37
CA ILE A 151 -8.93 -17.58 -1.21
C ILE A 151 -10.10 -17.37 -0.22
N PRO A 152 -10.68 -18.44 0.36
CA PRO A 152 -11.73 -18.30 1.35
C PRO A 152 -11.27 -17.45 2.55
N ILE A 153 -12.08 -16.47 2.92
CA ILE A 153 -11.83 -15.63 4.10
C ILE A 153 -12.32 -16.40 5.33
N LEU A 154 -11.50 -16.46 6.37
CA LEU A 154 -11.88 -17.10 7.62
C LEU A 154 -13.06 -16.36 8.28
N ASN A 155 -14.07 -17.09 8.75
CA ASN A 155 -15.28 -16.51 9.37
C ASN A 155 -14.96 -15.53 10.50
N ALA A 156 -13.91 -15.79 11.29
CA ALA A 156 -13.49 -14.94 12.41
C ALA A 156 -13.11 -13.51 11.98
N ILE A 157 -12.56 -13.32 10.78
CA ILE A 157 -12.12 -12.01 10.27
C ILE A 157 -13.09 -11.43 9.22
N HIS A 158 -14.12 -12.18 8.82
CA HIS A 158 -14.98 -11.84 7.69
C HIS A 158 -15.67 -10.46 7.83
N ALA A 159 -16.23 -10.15 9.00
CA ALA A 159 -16.88 -8.87 9.25
C ALA A 159 -15.90 -7.69 9.15
N GLN A 160 -14.71 -7.83 9.75
CA GLN A 160 -13.67 -6.79 9.71
C GLN A 160 -13.19 -6.52 8.29
N VAL A 161 -13.06 -7.57 7.46
CA VAL A 161 -12.68 -7.40 6.05
C VAL A 161 -13.77 -6.66 5.27
N ILE A 162 -15.05 -6.95 5.52
CA ILE A 162 -16.17 -6.25 4.88
C ILE A 162 -16.13 -4.75 5.21
N ASP A 163 -15.98 -4.42 6.48
CA ASP A 163 -15.98 -3.02 6.92
C ASP A 163 -14.76 -2.28 6.32
N MET A 164 -13.58 -2.91 6.32
CA MET A 164 -12.40 -2.36 5.66
C MET A 164 -12.62 -2.11 4.15
N ILE A 165 -13.29 -3.01 3.43
CA ILE A 165 -13.60 -2.81 2.01
C ILE A 165 -14.59 -1.65 1.82
N LYS A 166 -15.62 -1.55 2.68
CA LYS A 166 -16.59 -0.43 2.63
C LYS A 166 -15.93 0.90 2.90
N ASP A 167 -15.01 0.97 3.87
CA ASP A 167 -14.28 2.20 4.18
C ASP A 167 -13.42 2.65 3.00
N ARG A 168 -12.76 1.71 2.32
CA ARG A 168 -11.98 2.00 1.10
C ARG A 168 -12.83 2.43 -0.09
N ILE A 169 -14.08 1.96 -0.16
CA ILE A 169 -15.04 2.44 -1.16
C ILE A 169 -15.52 3.85 -0.79
N LYS A 170 -15.85 4.09 0.48
CA LYS A 170 -16.26 5.40 0.99
C LYS A 170 -15.17 6.46 0.80
N SER A 171 -13.91 6.07 0.92
CA SER A 171 -12.75 6.93 0.69
C SER A 171 -12.44 7.22 -0.78
N GLY A 172 -13.16 6.59 -1.73
CA GLY A 172 -12.88 6.68 -3.15
C GLY A 172 -11.63 5.91 -3.62
N MET A 173 -10.93 5.19 -2.73
CA MET A 173 -9.74 4.42 -3.13
C MET A 173 -10.13 3.20 -3.97
N TYR A 174 -11.27 2.60 -3.68
CA TYR A 174 -11.82 1.45 -4.41
C TYR A 174 -13.08 1.82 -5.16
N GLU A 175 -13.09 1.50 -6.45
CA GLU A 175 -14.23 1.67 -7.33
C GLU A 175 -14.76 0.31 -7.80
N PRO A 176 -16.09 0.11 -7.86
CA PRO A 176 -16.68 -1.07 -8.46
C PRO A 176 -16.37 -1.14 -9.97
N SER A 177 -15.74 -2.23 -10.42
CA SER A 177 -15.23 -2.33 -11.79
C SER A 177 -16.26 -2.74 -12.87
N THR A 178 -17.49 -3.17 -12.54
CA THR A 178 -18.64 -3.31 -13.49
C THR A 178 -20.00 -3.68 -12.82
N VAL A 179 -21.07 -3.04 -13.30
CA VAL A 179 -22.56 -3.22 -13.18
C VAL A 179 -23.18 -3.79 -11.88
N VAL A 180 -24.13 -2.99 -11.37
CA VAL A 180 -24.99 -3.07 -10.16
C VAL A 180 -25.96 -4.27 -10.10
N GLU A 181 -25.96 -5.22 -11.04
CA GLU A 181 -26.86 -6.38 -10.95
C GLU A 181 -26.13 -7.66 -10.54
N ILE A 182 -26.55 -8.17 -9.38
CA ILE A 182 -25.99 -9.23 -8.54
C ILE A 182 -25.84 -10.60 -9.25
N THR A 183 -26.10 -10.72 -10.55
CA THR A 183 -26.25 -12.05 -11.17
C THR A 183 -24.95 -12.67 -11.67
N PHE A 184 -23.96 -11.94 -12.22
CA PHE A 184 -22.63 -12.50 -12.54
C PHE A 184 -21.55 -11.41 -12.66
N PRO A 185 -20.46 -11.41 -11.86
CA PRO A 185 -19.38 -10.43 -12.04
C PRO A 185 -18.61 -10.72 -13.33
N THR A 186 -18.75 -9.85 -14.32
CA THR A 186 -18.07 -9.93 -15.63
C THR A 186 -16.78 -9.11 -15.66
N VAL A 187 -15.93 -9.25 -14.62
CA VAL A 187 -14.60 -8.62 -14.65
C VAL A 187 -13.64 -9.56 -15.38
N ALA A 188 -13.09 -9.09 -16.51
CA ALA A 188 -12.15 -9.86 -17.31
C ALA A 188 -10.84 -10.17 -16.54
N TYR A 189 -10.49 -9.34 -15.55
CA TYR A 189 -9.32 -9.49 -14.69
C TYR A 189 -9.73 -9.66 -13.23
N ARG A 190 -9.33 -10.79 -12.62
CA ARG A 190 -9.50 -11.02 -11.18
C ARG A 190 -8.30 -11.77 -10.63
N SER A 191 -7.54 -11.09 -9.78
CA SER A 191 -6.45 -11.69 -9.03
C SER A 191 -6.91 -12.12 -7.64
N ARG A 192 -6.20 -13.10 -7.05
CA ARG A 192 -6.40 -13.48 -5.65
C ARG A 192 -5.88 -12.40 -4.72
N TRP A 193 -6.59 -12.22 -3.61
CA TRP A 193 -6.12 -11.44 -2.48
C TRP A 193 -6.39 -12.20 -1.17
N PHE A 194 -5.64 -11.85 -0.13
CA PHE A 194 -5.77 -12.42 1.20
C PHE A 194 -5.48 -11.36 2.28
N CYS A 195 -5.79 -11.70 3.53
CA CYS A 195 -5.56 -10.80 4.66
C CYS A 195 -4.39 -11.29 5.51
N ILE A 196 -3.53 -10.36 5.92
CA ILE A 196 -2.43 -10.57 6.85
C ILE A 196 -2.70 -9.75 8.11
N VAL A 197 -2.47 -10.33 9.28
CA VAL A 197 -2.51 -9.59 10.55
C VAL A 197 -1.22 -8.79 10.69
N LYS A 198 -1.33 -7.48 10.94
CA LYS A 198 -0.17 -6.60 11.20
C LYS A 198 0.54 -6.98 12.50
N LYS A 199 1.71 -6.38 12.73
CA LYS A 199 2.51 -6.58 13.95
C LYS A 199 1.72 -6.35 15.25
N ASP A 200 0.71 -5.49 15.19
CA ASP A 200 -0.16 -5.16 16.33
C ASP A 200 -1.07 -6.32 16.77
N GLY A 201 -1.12 -7.41 16.00
CA GLY A 201 -1.92 -8.60 16.29
C GLY A 201 -3.43 -8.43 16.09
N LYS A 202 -3.89 -7.20 15.81
CA LYS A 202 -5.31 -6.85 15.67
C LYS A 202 -5.66 -6.35 14.28
N SER A 203 -4.86 -5.42 13.75
CA SER A 203 -5.15 -4.75 12.49
C SER A 203 -4.90 -5.67 11.29
N LEU A 204 -5.80 -5.65 10.31
CA LEU A 204 -5.69 -6.44 9.08
C LEU A 204 -5.06 -5.63 7.95
N HIS A 205 -4.37 -6.33 7.06
CA HIS A 205 -3.78 -5.79 5.84
C HIS A 205 -4.16 -6.68 4.65
N LEU A 206 -4.85 -6.10 3.68
CA LEU A 206 -5.23 -6.79 2.45
C LEU A 206 -4.05 -6.80 1.46
N VAL A 207 -3.70 -7.98 0.95
CA VAL A 207 -2.61 -8.23 0.01
C VAL A 207 -3.15 -8.88 -1.24
#